data_AF-A0A428Z6J0-F1
#
_entry.id   AF-A0A428Z6J0-F1
#
_cell.length_a   1.000
_cell.length_b   1.000
_cell.length_c   1.000
_cell.angle_alpha   90.00
_cell.angle_beta   90.00
_cell.angle_gamma   90.00
#
_symmetry.space_group_name_H-M   'P 1'
#
loop_
_entity.id
_entity.type
_entity.pdbx_description
1 polymer ?
#
loop_
_entity_poly.entity_id
_entity_poly.type
_entity_poly.pdbx_seq_one_letter_code
_entity_poly.pdbx_strand_id
1 'polypeptide(L)'
;MALGEERELVPLGAGFDYAKRGYNRAQVDEHLERVDRDMRLLAADRDAAVSQAADLARQLEIARSEIDDMRGQIERLSLPPTTLEGLSERLQRMLRLAQDEATETKARAEAEAGHIRAKAETDANALRARYEEMLRGLDTRRAEMEAEHREVLAKARQEAEEITKAGQDERARLDAESEQRRAQVEEDFEIAMASRRTESMRALAEQEATSKSEAERRVREATEEANRRRHDAITEAKARLQEASEEAHRRVREATEEANRRISHAAQRVAALRQLRTRVANQLRQARSLIQDADVVLENATPVLDPLPEERRPDESPTKAFKPLSQTEAAGGPPKEHWEPAEPDENTDATKPVAKPVHKPRP
;
A
#
# COMPACT_ATOMS: atom_id res chain seq x y z
N MET A 1 157.16 -23.71 -38.30
CA MET A 1 158.21 -24.07 -37.32
C MET A 1 157.52 -25.02 -36.33
N ALA A 2 157.96 -26.26 -36.13
CA ALA A 2 159.22 -26.67 -35.48
C ALA A 2 159.23 -26.26 -34.00
N LEU A 3 159.47 -27.10 -32.99
CA LEU A 3 159.77 -28.56 -32.88
C LEU A 3 159.22 -29.05 -31.51
N GLY A 4 159.03 -30.36 -31.27
CA GLY A 4 158.51 -30.81 -29.96
C GLY A 4 158.25 -32.31 -29.77
N GLU A 5 159.29 -33.13 -29.92
CA GLU A 5 159.47 -34.49 -29.35
C GLU A 5 158.24 -35.24 -28.79
N GLU A 6 157.81 -36.29 -29.49
CA GLU A 6 157.05 -37.40 -28.90
C GLU A 6 157.95 -38.15 -27.89
N ARG A 7 158.04 -37.65 -26.66
CA ARG A 7 158.67 -38.40 -25.56
C ARG A 7 157.75 -39.53 -25.15
N GLU A 8 158.01 -40.70 -25.72
CA GLU A 8 157.48 -41.99 -25.25
C GLU A 8 157.74 -42.11 -23.75
N LEU A 9 156.70 -41.85 -22.95
CA LEU A 9 156.75 -41.90 -21.49
C LEU A 9 156.74 -43.37 -21.05
N VAL A 10 157.89 -44.02 -21.20
CA VAL A 10 158.19 -45.33 -20.60
C VAL A 10 157.77 -45.27 -19.13
N PRO A 11 156.85 -46.13 -18.67
CA PRO A 11 156.39 -46.10 -17.30
C PRO A 11 157.55 -46.52 -16.39
N LEU A 12 158.19 -45.53 -15.77
CA LEU A 12 159.16 -45.72 -14.70
C LEU A 12 158.41 -46.33 -13.51
N GLY A 13 158.39 -47.66 -13.46
CA GLY A 13 157.82 -48.44 -12.36
C GLY A 13 158.60 -48.20 -11.08
N ALA A 14 158.25 -47.12 -10.38
CA ALA A 14 158.87 -46.67 -9.14
C ALA A 14 158.47 -47.58 -7.96
N GLY A 15 158.92 -48.83 -8.01
CA GLY A 15 158.90 -49.73 -6.86
C GLY A 15 159.82 -49.18 -5.77
N PHE A 16 159.30 -49.00 -4.56
CA PHE A 16 160.07 -48.56 -3.40
C PHE A 16 160.93 -49.71 -2.84
N ASP A 17 162.17 -49.41 -2.48
CA ASP A 17 163.10 -50.40 -1.90
C ASP A 17 162.66 -50.90 -0.51
N TYR A 18 162.85 -52.19 -0.26
CA TYR A 18 162.42 -52.85 0.98
C TYR A 18 163.44 -52.67 2.12
N ALA A 19 163.14 -51.78 3.07
CA ALA A 19 163.93 -51.59 4.29
C ALA A 19 163.41 -52.42 5.48
N LYS A 20 164.32 -52.89 6.35
CA LYS A 20 164.03 -53.79 7.50
C LYS A 20 163.12 -53.17 8.59
N ARG A 21 162.91 -51.85 8.54
CA ARG A 21 161.78 -51.11 9.12
C ARG A 21 161.37 -50.07 8.07
N GLY A 22 160.28 -50.32 7.37
CA GLY A 22 159.71 -49.42 6.36
C GLY A 22 158.21 -49.22 6.56
N TYR A 23 157.60 -48.37 5.75
CA TYR A 23 156.14 -48.21 5.71
C TYR A 23 155.47 -49.50 5.24
N ASN A 24 154.24 -49.75 5.70
CA ASN A 24 153.46 -50.88 5.22
C ASN A 24 153.10 -50.65 3.74
N ARG A 25 153.64 -51.48 2.85
CA ARG A 25 153.41 -51.37 1.41
C ARG A 25 151.94 -51.23 1.05
N ALA A 26 151.03 -51.99 1.67
CA ALA A 26 149.60 -51.90 1.35
C ALA A 26 149.01 -50.51 1.64
N GLN A 27 149.52 -49.78 2.64
CA GLN A 27 149.10 -48.42 2.95
C GLN A 27 149.75 -47.37 2.04
N VAL A 28 150.94 -47.66 1.50
CA VAL A 28 151.60 -46.82 0.48
C VAL A 28 150.90 -46.98 -0.87
N ASP A 29 150.65 -48.22 -1.30
CA ASP A 29 149.92 -48.55 -2.52
C ASP A 29 148.51 -47.91 -2.49
N GLU A 30 147.75 -48.05 -1.38
CA GLU A 30 146.42 -47.40 -1.21
C GLU A 30 146.49 -45.85 -1.19
N HIS A 31 147.57 -45.27 -0.63
CA HIS A 31 147.74 -43.82 -0.63
C HIS A 31 148.09 -43.29 -2.03
N LEU A 32 148.93 -44.00 -2.79
CA LEU A 32 149.27 -43.65 -4.17
C LEU A 32 148.05 -43.80 -5.07
N GLU A 33 147.26 -44.87 -4.94
CA GLU A 33 145.97 -44.99 -5.61
C GLU A 33 144.99 -43.86 -5.27
N ARG A 34 145.09 -43.27 -4.07
CA ARG A 34 144.32 -42.07 -3.68
C ARG A 34 144.84 -40.83 -4.40
N VAL A 35 146.15 -40.57 -4.35
CA VAL A 35 146.79 -39.43 -5.02
C VAL A 35 146.61 -39.48 -6.55
N ASP A 36 146.63 -40.67 -7.16
CA ASP A 36 146.33 -40.88 -8.58
C ASP A 36 144.87 -40.56 -8.93
N ARG A 37 143.92 -40.88 -8.04
CA ARG A 37 142.51 -40.47 -8.19
C ARG A 37 142.36 -38.96 -8.04
N ASP A 38 143.01 -38.37 -7.05
CA ASP A 38 142.98 -36.93 -6.78
C ASP A 38 143.61 -36.14 -7.95
N MET A 39 144.72 -36.61 -8.53
CA MET A 39 145.32 -36.01 -9.73
C MET A 39 144.46 -36.18 -10.98
N ARG A 40 143.79 -37.33 -11.17
CA ARG A 40 142.83 -37.51 -12.28
C ARG A 40 141.61 -36.60 -12.13
N LEU A 41 141.13 -36.40 -10.92
CA LEU A 41 140.04 -35.47 -10.60
C LEU A 41 140.45 -34.02 -10.88
N LEU A 42 141.61 -33.57 -10.38
CA LEU A 42 142.14 -32.23 -10.67
C LEU A 42 142.43 -32.00 -12.16
N ALA A 43 142.82 -33.02 -12.91
CA ALA A 43 142.96 -32.92 -14.36
C ALA A 43 141.60 -32.76 -15.06
N ALA A 44 140.57 -33.52 -14.64
CA ALA A 44 139.22 -33.38 -15.16
C ALA A 44 138.60 -32.01 -14.82
N ASP A 45 138.79 -31.50 -13.60
CA ASP A 45 138.34 -30.18 -13.16
C ASP A 45 139.04 -29.06 -13.96
N ARG A 46 140.36 -29.18 -14.19
CA ARG A 46 141.12 -28.26 -15.06
C ARG A 46 140.55 -28.26 -16.47
N ASP A 47 140.31 -29.43 -17.06
CA ASP A 47 139.89 -29.53 -18.46
C ASP A 47 138.43 -29.08 -18.65
N ALA A 48 137.57 -29.31 -17.64
CA ALA A 48 136.24 -28.70 -17.57
C ALA A 48 136.30 -27.16 -17.47
N ALA A 49 137.17 -26.61 -16.62
CA ALA A 49 137.37 -25.16 -16.49
C ALA A 49 137.95 -24.53 -17.77
N VAL A 50 138.85 -25.22 -18.48
CA VAL A 50 139.38 -24.79 -19.79
C VAL A 50 138.28 -24.80 -20.86
N SER A 51 137.39 -25.80 -20.88
CA SER A 51 136.22 -25.78 -21.78
C SER A 51 135.31 -24.61 -21.47
N GLN A 52 134.94 -24.40 -20.20
CA GLN A 52 134.07 -23.29 -19.78
C GLN A 52 134.69 -21.93 -20.13
N ALA A 53 136.01 -21.75 -19.96
CA ALA A 53 136.70 -20.53 -20.38
C ALA A 53 136.64 -20.32 -21.91
N ALA A 54 136.77 -21.39 -22.71
CA ALA A 54 136.63 -21.32 -24.17
C ALA A 54 135.19 -21.03 -24.62
N ASP A 55 134.18 -21.56 -23.93
CA ASP A 55 132.77 -21.26 -24.18
C ASP A 55 132.41 -19.81 -23.83
N LEU A 56 132.86 -19.31 -22.67
CA LEU A 56 132.68 -17.91 -22.28
C LEU A 56 133.41 -16.95 -23.24
N ALA A 57 134.60 -17.30 -23.73
CA ALA A 57 135.31 -16.53 -24.73
C ALA A 57 134.54 -16.46 -26.07
N ARG A 58 133.93 -17.56 -26.51
CA ARG A 58 133.04 -17.58 -27.70
C ARG A 58 131.83 -16.67 -27.51
N GLN A 59 131.16 -16.75 -26.36
CA GLN A 59 129.99 -15.91 -26.05
C GLN A 59 130.34 -14.42 -25.99
N LEU A 60 131.51 -14.07 -25.41
CA LEU A 60 132.01 -12.69 -25.38
C LEU A 60 132.25 -12.12 -26.78
N GLU A 61 132.80 -12.92 -27.70
CA GLU A 61 133.10 -12.45 -29.06
C GLU A 61 131.84 -12.32 -29.92
N ILE A 62 130.85 -13.21 -29.74
CA ILE A 62 129.52 -13.06 -30.34
C ILE A 62 128.88 -11.75 -29.86
N ALA A 63 128.79 -11.54 -28.54
CA ALA A 63 128.20 -10.33 -27.96
C ALA A 63 128.95 -9.04 -28.39
N ARG A 64 130.26 -9.09 -28.59
CA ARG A 64 131.04 -7.98 -29.16
C ARG A 64 130.64 -7.69 -30.60
N SER A 65 130.55 -8.71 -31.45
CA SER A 65 130.14 -8.54 -32.85
C SER A 65 128.72 -7.96 -32.96
N GLU A 66 127.78 -8.43 -32.15
CA GLU A 66 126.43 -7.88 -32.06
C GLU A 66 126.42 -6.42 -31.59
N ILE A 67 127.24 -6.06 -30.59
CA ILE A 67 127.38 -4.69 -30.10
C ILE A 67 127.96 -3.76 -31.17
N ASP A 68 128.98 -4.21 -31.92
CA ASP A 68 129.61 -3.39 -32.96
C ASP A 68 128.75 -3.28 -34.23
N ASP A 69 127.97 -4.32 -34.58
CA ASP A 69 126.92 -4.23 -35.60
C ASP A 69 125.80 -3.24 -35.19
N MET A 70 125.33 -3.31 -33.94
CA MET A 70 124.35 -2.35 -33.40
C MET A 70 124.90 -0.92 -33.38
N ARG A 71 126.17 -0.73 -33.00
CA ARG A 71 126.84 0.59 -33.06
C ARG A 71 126.92 1.10 -34.49
N GLY A 72 127.35 0.26 -35.44
CA GLY A 72 127.42 0.62 -36.85
C GLY A 72 126.05 0.92 -37.47
N GLN A 73 124.96 0.33 -36.96
CA GLN A 73 123.59 0.72 -37.32
C GLN A 73 123.20 2.07 -36.70
N ILE A 74 123.49 2.30 -35.42
CA ILE A 74 123.22 3.57 -34.72
C ILE A 74 123.98 4.73 -35.37
N GLU A 75 125.24 4.53 -35.76
CA GLU A 75 126.04 5.52 -36.49
C GLU A 75 125.39 5.88 -37.84
N ARG A 76 125.06 4.87 -38.66
CA ARG A 76 124.34 5.06 -39.93
C ARG A 76 122.97 5.76 -39.78
N LEU A 77 122.29 5.60 -38.65
CA LEU A 77 120.99 6.23 -38.36
C LEU A 77 121.09 7.63 -37.70
N SER A 78 122.24 7.98 -37.11
CA SER A 78 122.47 9.24 -36.40
C SER A 78 123.15 10.31 -37.24
N LEU A 79 123.95 9.93 -38.25
CA LEU A 79 124.41 10.87 -39.26
C LEU A 79 123.23 11.42 -40.10
N PRO A 80 123.29 12.68 -40.57
CA PRO A 80 122.31 13.18 -41.53
C PRO A 80 122.40 12.35 -42.83
N PRO A 81 121.27 11.88 -43.39
CA PRO A 81 121.30 10.87 -44.44
C PRO A 81 121.73 11.46 -45.78
N THR A 82 123.02 11.27 -46.11
CA THR A 82 123.63 11.63 -47.39
C THR A 82 123.43 10.57 -48.48
N THR A 83 122.79 9.44 -48.16
CA THR A 83 122.52 8.34 -49.09
C THR A 83 121.01 8.06 -49.21
N LEU A 84 120.59 7.66 -50.41
CA LEU A 84 119.20 7.31 -50.74
C LEU A 84 118.67 6.13 -49.91
N GLU A 85 119.56 5.19 -49.58
CA GLU A 85 119.22 3.96 -48.86
C GLU A 85 118.88 4.24 -47.39
N GLY A 86 119.68 5.07 -46.71
CA GLY A 86 119.41 5.51 -45.32
C GLY A 86 118.14 6.38 -45.19
N LEU A 87 117.80 7.16 -46.22
CA LEU A 87 116.48 7.82 -46.32
C LEU A 87 115.35 6.78 -46.37
N SER A 88 115.50 5.72 -47.18
CA SER A 88 114.48 4.69 -47.34
C SER A 88 114.26 3.86 -46.06
N GLU A 89 115.32 3.46 -45.36
CA GLU A 89 115.21 2.69 -44.11
C GLU A 89 114.56 3.54 -43.00
N ARG A 90 114.95 4.83 -42.89
CA ARG A 90 114.35 5.76 -41.92
C ARG A 90 112.88 6.02 -42.22
N LEU A 91 112.49 6.13 -43.49
CA LEU A 91 111.08 6.24 -43.89
C LEU A 91 110.29 4.96 -43.58
N GLN A 92 110.85 3.77 -43.81
CA GLN A 92 110.22 2.50 -43.44
C GLN A 92 110.03 2.37 -41.92
N ARG A 93 111.04 2.71 -41.12
CA ARG A 93 110.92 2.73 -39.64
C ARG A 93 109.88 3.76 -39.17
N MET A 94 109.82 4.94 -39.78
CA MET A 94 108.84 5.98 -39.46
C MET A 94 107.41 5.57 -39.85
N LEU A 95 107.21 4.96 -41.01
CA LEU A 95 105.91 4.42 -41.44
C LEU A 95 105.45 3.28 -40.53
N ARG A 96 106.36 2.42 -40.08
CA ARG A 96 106.05 1.35 -39.12
C ARG A 96 105.67 1.92 -37.76
N LEU A 97 106.44 2.87 -37.23
CA LEU A 97 106.11 3.57 -35.99
C LEU A 97 104.73 4.24 -36.06
N ALA A 98 104.41 4.91 -37.18
CA ALA A 98 103.11 5.55 -37.39
C ALA A 98 101.97 4.54 -37.57
N GLN A 99 102.24 3.33 -38.09
CA GLN A 99 101.27 2.23 -38.10
C GLN A 99 101.03 1.68 -36.70
N ASP A 100 102.10 1.43 -35.94
CA ASP A 100 102.04 0.94 -34.57
C ASP A 100 101.28 1.95 -33.67
N GLU A 101 101.62 3.24 -33.73
CA GLU A 101 100.93 4.35 -33.04
C GLU A 101 99.45 4.50 -33.46
N ALA A 102 99.14 4.34 -34.76
CA ALA A 102 97.76 4.33 -35.24
C ALA A 102 96.98 3.09 -34.75
N THR A 103 97.63 1.95 -34.51
CA THR A 103 96.97 0.80 -33.87
C THR A 103 96.79 0.99 -32.37
N GLU A 104 97.74 1.61 -31.65
CA GLU A 104 97.55 1.96 -30.24
C GLU A 104 96.40 2.96 -30.07
N THR A 105 96.34 3.99 -30.92
CA THR A 105 95.28 5.01 -30.86
C THR A 105 93.91 4.40 -31.13
N LYS A 106 93.80 3.45 -32.07
CA LYS A 106 92.57 2.69 -32.30
C LYS A 106 92.21 1.81 -31.10
N ALA A 107 93.16 1.04 -30.57
CA ALA A 107 92.93 0.16 -29.42
C ALA A 107 92.48 0.96 -28.17
N ARG A 108 93.08 2.14 -27.92
CA ARG A 108 92.64 3.06 -26.86
C ARG A 108 91.22 3.58 -27.12
N ALA A 109 90.92 4.06 -28.33
CA ALA A 109 89.59 4.56 -28.68
C ALA A 109 88.50 3.46 -28.63
N GLU A 110 88.83 2.23 -29.01
CA GLU A 110 87.93 1.06 -28.92
C GLU A 110 87.69 0.64 -27.47
N ALA A 111 88.73 0.66 -26.62
CA ALA A 111 88.59 0.42 -25.18
C ALA A 111 87.75 1.51 -24.49
N GLU A 112 88.01 2.79 -24.78
CA GLU A 112 87.23 3.92 -24.26
C GLU A 112 85.76 3.86 -24.72
N ALA A 113 85.51 3.57 -25.99
CA ALA A 113 84.16 3.34 -26.51
C ALA A 113 83.47 2.12 -25.85
N GLY A 114 84.24 1.06 -25.56
CA GLY A 114 83.77 -0.10 -24.79
C GLY A 114 83.36 0.27 -23.37
N HIS A 115 84.19 1.03 -22.65
CA HIS A 115 83.88 1.52 -21.31
C HIS A 115 82.66 2.45 -21.28
N ILE A 116 82.52 3.34 -22.27
CA ILE A 116 81.36 4.24 -22.39
C ILE A 116 80.07 3.44 -22.64
N ARG A 117 80.10 2.44 -23.54
CA ARG A 117 78.95 1.55 -23.80
C ARG A 117 78.59 0.73 -22.57
N ALA A 118 79.55 0.05 -21.96
CA ALA A 118 79.32 -0.77 -20.77
C ALA A 118 78.70 0.06 -19.63
N LYS A 119 79.19 1.29 -19.41
CA LYS A 119 78.60 2.20 -18.42
C LYS A 119 77.17 2.62 -18.79
N ALA A 120 76.94 3.01 -20.05
CA ALA A 120 75.60 3.38 -20.51
C ALA A 120 74.60 2.22 -20.39
N GLU A 121 75.04 0.97 -20.60
CA GLU A 121 74.25 -0.24 -20.41
C GLU A 121 73.98 -0.51 -18.92
N THR A 122 74.95 -0.37 -18.02
CA THR A 122 74.70 -0.48 -16.57
C THR A 122 73.76 0.59 -16.05
N ASP A 123 73.92 1.84 -16.49
CA ASP A 123 73.09 2.97 -16.08
C ASP A 123 71.65 2.80 -16.61
N ALA A 124 71.48 2.36 -17.87
CA ALA A 124 70.17 2.05 -18.45
C ALA A 124 69.49 0.84 -17.77
N ASN A 125 70.22 -0.20 -17.40
CA ASN A 125 69.67 -1.36 -16.70
C ASN A 125 69.29 -1.03 -15.25
N ALA A 126 70.10 -0.22 -14.55
CA ALA A 126 69.76 0.29 -13.22
C ALA A 126 68.50 1.19 -13.26
N LEU A 127 68.33 1.99 -14.32
CA LEU A 127 67.13 2.81 -14.52
C LEU A 127 65.88 1.96 -14.82
N ARG A 128 66.00 0.93 -15.67
CA ARG A 128 64.94 -0.05 -15.94
C ARG A 128 64.49 -0.74 -14.65
N ALA A 129 65.42 -1.28 -13.87
CA ALA A 129 65.11 -1.98 -12.62
C ALA A 129 64.33 -1.09 -11.63
N ARG A 130 64.75 0.17 -11.46
CA ARG A 130 64.05 1.16 -10.62
C ARG A 130 62.62 1.46 -11.12
N TYR A 131 62.41 1.55 -12.43
CA TYR A 131 61.07 1.76 -12.98
C TYR A 131 60.19 0.51 -12.85
N GLU A 132 60.72 -0.70 -13.04
CA GLU A 132 59.96 -1.92 -12.79
C GLU A 132 59.57 -2.08 -11.31
N GLU A 133 60.48 -1.75 -10.37
CA GLU A 133 60.21 -1.73 -8.93
C GLU A 133 59.11 -0.71 -8.58
N MET A 134 59.18 0.50 -9.15
CA MET A 134 58.16 1.54 -8.98
C MET A 134 56.80 1.11 -9.57
N LEU A 135 56.77 0.48 -10.74
CA LEU A 135 55.55 -0.05 -11.35
C LEU A 135 54.94 -1.17 -10.50
N ARG A 136 55.76 -2.13 -10.03
CA ARG A 136 55.31 -3.19 -9.11
C ARG A 136 54.70 -2.59 -7.84
N GLY A 137 55.32 -1.57 -7.24
CA GLY A 137 54.80 -0.89 -6.05
C GLY A 137 53.50 -0.10 -6.29
N LEU A 138 53.30 0.44 -7.50
CA LEU A 138 52.04 1.08 -7.89
C LEU A 138 50.93 0.04 -8.12
N ASP A 139 51.24 -1.10 -8.72
CA ASP A 139 50.28 -2.16 -8.98
C ASP A 139 49.89 -2.94 -7.71
N THR A 140 50.82 -3.16 -6.76
CA THR A 140 50.44 -3.65 -5.42
C THR A 140 49.56 -2.65 -4.69
N ARG A 141 49.90 -1.34 -4.73
CA ARG A 141 49.08 -0.33 -4.04
C ARG A 141 47.70 -0.14 -4.66
N ARG A 142 47.55 -0.36 -5.98
CA ARG A 142 46.24 -0.47 -6.65
C ARG A 142 45.47 -1.69 -6.16
N ALA A 143 46.08 -2.88 -6.16
CA ALA A 143 45.43 -4.11 -5.72
C ALA A 143 44.99 -4.04 -4.24
N GLU A 144 45.79 -3.41 -3.38
CA GLU A 144 45.44 -3.08 -1.98
C GLU A 144 44.19 -2.19 -1.91
N MET A 145 44.21 -1.00 -2.54
CA MET A 145 43.06 -0.08 -2.48
C MET A 145 41.81 -0.66 -3.16
N GLU A 146 41.95 -1.48 -4.21
CA GLU A 146 40.83 -2.21 -4.82
C GLU A 146 40.28 -3.29 -3.90
N ALA A 147 41.10 -3.93 -3.06
CA ALA A 147 40.65 -4.89 -2.06
C ALA A 147 39.94 -4.18 -0.89
N GLU A 148 40.57 -3.14 -0.32
CA GLU A 148 39.98 -2.26 0.71
C GLU A 148 38.62 -1.71 0.24
N HIS A 149 38.55 -1.16 -0.98
CA HIS A 149 37.31 -0.62 -1.54
C HIS A 149 36.24 -1.68 -1.76
N ARG A 150 36.60 -2.89 -2.24
CA ARG A 150 35.65 -4.02 -2.36
C ARG A 150 35.13 -4.47 -0.99
N GLU A 151 35.97 -4.50 0.04
CA GLU A 151 35.56 -4.85 1.40
C GLU A 151 34.60 -3.81 2.00
N VAL A 152 34.92 -2.52 1.86
CA VAL A 152 34.03 -1.42 2.29
C VAL A 152 32.70 -1.43 1.55
N LEU A 153 32.71 -1.66 0.22
CA LEU A 153 31.47 -1.81 -0.55
C LEU A 153 30.67 -3.06 -0.18
N ALA A 154 31.33 -4.17 0.18
CA ALA A 154 30.65 -5.38 0.64
C ALA A 154 29.97 -5.15 2.01
N LYS A 155 30.68 -4.54 2.97
CA LYS A 155 30.15 -4.16 4.29
C LYS A 155 28.98 -3.18 4.16
N ALA A 156 29.14 -2.08 3.41
CA ALA A 156 28.08 -1.11 3.21
C ALA A 156 26.83 -1.69 2.51
N ARG A 157 27.00 -2.70 1.64
CA ARG A 157 25.86 -3.44 1.04
C ARG A 157 25.19 -4.35 2.07
N GLN A 158 25.95 -5.09 2.87
CA GLN A 158 25.41 -5.92 3.93
C GLN A 158 24.63 -5.08 4.97
N GLU A 159 25.22 -3.99 5.44
CA GLU A 159 24.56 -3.05 6.37
C GLU A 159 23.27 -2.47 5.77
N ALA A 160 23.28 -2.07 4.49
CA ALA A 160 22.08 -1.61 3.80
C ALA A 160 21.01 -2.72 3.63
N GLU A 161 21.41 -3.96 3.37
CA GLU A 161 20.50 -5.11 3.34
C GLU A 161 19.92 -5.42 4.72
N GLU A 162 20.70 -5.33 5.80
CA GLU A 162 20.24 -5.56 7.17
C GLU A 162 19.26 -4.46 7.62
N ILE A 163 19.57 -3.19 7.34
CA ILE A 163 18.69 -2.05 7.62
C ILE A 163 17.38 -2.14 6.82
N THR A 164 17.45 -2.53 5.53
CA THR A 164 16.24 -2.65 4.70
C THR A 164 15.38 -3.85 5.07
N LYS A 165 15.97 -4.99 5.48
CA LYS A 165 15.23 -6.14 6.04
C LYS A 165 14.55 -5.76 7.35
N ALA A 166 15.29 -5.22 8.32
CA ALA A 166 14.73 -4.78 9.61
C ALA A 166 13.59 -3.74 9.44
N GLY A 167 13.73 -2.81 8.49
CA GLY A 167 12.68 -1.84 8.15
C GLY A 167 11.46 -2.47 7.46
N GLN A 168 11.63 -3.55 6.70
CA GLN A 168 10.53 -4.33 6.12
C GLN A 168 9.82 -5.18 7.19
N ASP A 169 10.57 -5.81 8.08
CA ASP A 169 10.05 -6.68 9.14
C ASP A 169 9.23 -5.88 10.18
N GLU A 170 9.78 -4.75 10.68
CA GLU A 170 9.05 -3.89 11.62
C GLU A 170 7.84 -3.22 10.96
N ARG A 171 7.94 -2.86 9.66
CA ARG A 171 6.76 -2.43 8.91
C ARG A 171 5.71 -3.53 8.82
N ALA A 172 6.07 -4.75 8.42
CA ALA A 172 5.12 -5.86 8.26
C ALA A 172 4.43 -6.19 9.60
N ARG A 173 5.17 -6.10 10.71
CA ARG A 173 4.66 -6.23 12.08
C ARG A 173 3.66 -5.12 12.43
N LEU A 174 3.96 -3.86 12.13
CA LEU A 174 3.06 -2.72 12.38
C LEU A 174 1.83 -2.73 11.46
N ASP A 175 1.99 -3.12 10.19
CA ASP A 175 0.88 -3.31 9.25
C ASP A 175 -0.06 -4.42 9.77
N ALA A 176 0.48 -5.56 10.21
CA ALA A 176 -0.29 -6.67 10.80
C ALA A 176 -0.97 -6.30 12.14
N GLU A 177 -0.30 -5.58 13.03
CA GLU A 177 -0.91 -5.10 14.28
C GLU A 177 -2.04 -4.08 13.99
N SER A 178 -1.86 -3.22 12.97
CA SER A 178 -2.87 -2.29 12.49
C SER A 178 -4.07 -3.01 11.86
N GLU A 179 -3.87 -4.13 11.16
CA GLU A 179 -4.95 -4.99 10.66
C GLU A 179 -5.69 -5.68 11.81
N GLN A 180 -4.98 -6.25 12.79
CA GLN A 180 -5.61 -6.88 13.96
C GLN A 180 -6.45 -5.89 14.77
N ARG A 181 -5.93 -4.67 15.02
CA ARG A 181 -6.68 -3.61 15.72
C ARG A 181 -7.91 -3.14 14.93
N ARG A 182 -7.84 -3.09 13.59
CA ARG A 182 -8.99 -2.77 12.74
C ARG A 182 -10.06 -3.86 12.80
N ALA A 183 -9.67 -5.13 12.66
CA ALA A 183 -10.58 -6.26 12.76
C ALA A 183 -11.29 -6.32 14.13
N GLN A 184 -10.58 -6.06 15.23
CA GLN A 184 -11.16 -5.97 16.58
C GLN A 184 -12.20 -4.84 16.69
N VAL A 185 -11.89 -3.64 16.18
CA VAL A 185 -12.81 -2.51 16.20
C VAL A 185 -14.02 -2.74 15.29
N GLU A 186 -13.86 -3.45 14.18
CA GLU A 186 -14.95 -3.86 13.30
C GLU A 186 -15.85 -4.92 13.98
N GLU A 187 -15.29 -5.93 14.64
CA GLU A 187 -16.02 -6.94 15.43
C GLU A 187 -16.80 -6.31 16.60
N ASP A 188 -16.14 -5.49 17.43
CA ASP A 188 -16.79 -4.75 18.53
C ASP A 188 -17.92 -3.85 18.01
N PHE A 189 -17.72 -3.18 16.87
CA PHE A 189 -18.75 -2.34 16.25
C PHE A 189 -19.92 -3.15 15.70
N GLU A 190 -19.68 -4.28 15.05
CA GLU A 190 -20.74 -5.17 14.58
C GLU A 190 -21.55 -5.74 15.76
N ILE A 191 -20.90 -6.15 16.85
CA ILE A 191 -21.55 -6.62 18.08
C ILE A 191 -22.40 -5.51 18.71
N ALA A 192 -21.84 -4.30 18.89
CA ALA A 192 -22.57 -3.17 19.44
C ALA A 192 -23.76 -2.75 18.57
N MET A 193 -23.60 -2.74 17.24
CA MET A 193 -24.67 -2.43 16.29
C MET A 193 -25.67 -3.58 16.13
N ALA A 194 -25.30 -4.82 16.40
CA ALA A 194 -26.23 -5.94 16.53
C ALA A 194 -27.08 -5.79 17.80
N SER A 195 -26.46 -5.58 18.97
CA SER A 195 -27.18 -5.38 20.24
C SER A 195 -28.17 -4.22 20.13
N ARG A 196 -27.71 -3.04 19.70
CA ARG A 196 -28.54 -1.85 19.51
C ARG A 196 -29.68 -2.05 18.50
N ARG A 197 -29.48 -2.86 17.44
CA ARG A 197 -30.57 -3.26 16.53
C ARG A 197 -31.59 -4.14 17.23
N THR A 198 -31.17 -5.14 18.02
CA THR A 198 -32.10 -6.00 18.76
C THR A 198 -32.86 -5.25 19.86
N GLU A 199 -32.21 -4.32 20.56
CA GLU A 199 -32.84 -3.43 21.54
C GLU A 199 -33.88 -2.51 20.87
N SER A 200 -33.52 -1.89 19.74
CA SER A 200 -34.44 -1.04 18.98
C SER A 200 -35.64 -1.82 18.43
N MET A 201 -35.45 -3.06 17.97
CA MET A 201 -36.55 -3.93 17.52
C MET A 201 -37.43 -4.40 18.69
N ARG A 202 -36.87 -4.67 19.86
CA ARG A 202 -37.66 -4.97 21.08
C ARG A 202 -38.49 -3.78 21.51
N ALA A 203 -37.89 -2.59 21.61
CA ALA A 203 -38.59 -1.37 21.98
C ALA A 203 -39.74 -1.03 20.99
N LEU A 204 -39.52 -1.22 19.69
CA LEU A 204 -40.57 -1.06 18.68
C LEU A 204 -41.68 -2.11 18.86
N ALA A 205 -41.35 -3.38 19.05
CA ALA A 205 -42.34 -4.45 19.26
C ALA A 205 -43.14 -4.26 20.57
N GLU A 206 -42.50 -3.75 21.63
CA GLU A 206 -43.16 -3.35 22.88
C GLU A 206 -44.09 -2.14 22.67
N GLN A 207 -43.66 -1.14 21.90
CA GLN A 207 -44.51 0.01 21.53
C GLN A 207 -45.70 -0.42 20.66
N GLU A 208 -45.51 -1.33 19.71
CA GLU A 208 -46.59 -1.89 18.88
C GLU A 208 -47.56 -2.75 19.71
N ALA A 209 -47.06 -3.61 20.60
CA ALA A 209 -47.87 -4.44 21.48
C ALA A 209 -48.68 -3.63 22.48
N THR A 210 -48.07 -2.62 23.11
CA THR A 210 -48.78 -1.68 24.00
C THR A 210 -49.84 -0.89 23.22
N SER A 211 -49.47 -0.24 22.12
CA SER A 211 -50.40 0.52 21.26
C SER A 211 -51.58 -0.34 20.78
N LYS A 212 -51.31 -1.59 20.37
CA LYS A 212 -52.33 -2.56 19.97
C LYS A 212 -53.24 -2.95 21.13
N SER A 213 -52.68 -3.28 22.31
CA SER A 213 -53.48 -3.64 23.49
C SER A 213 -54.36 -2.48 23.96
N GLU A 214 -53.88 -1.23 23.89
CA GLU A 214 -54.71 -0.06 24.16
C GLU A 214 -55.79 0.16 23.10
N ALA A 215 -55.48 -0.03 21.81
CA ALA A 215 -56.47 0.10 20.75
C ALA A 215 -57.57 -0.97 20.90
N GLU A 216 -57.20 -2.21 21.18
CA GLU A 216 -58.16 -3.27 21.51
C GLU A 216 -58.96 -2.97 22.78
N ARG A 217 -58.35 -2.34 23.80
CA ARG A 217 -59.05 -1.90 25.02
C ARG A 217 -60.07 -0.81 24.69
N ARG A 218 -59.68 0.23 23.95
CA ARG A 218 -60.57 1.32 23.51
C ARG A 218 -61.73 0.79 22.65
N VAL A 219 -61.47 -0.17 21.76
CA VAL A 219 -62.51 -0.84 20.95
C VAL A 219 -63.44 -1.67 21.83
N ARG A 220 -62.91 -2.45 22.79
CA ARG A 220 -63.73 -3.21 23.76
C ARG A 220 -64.62 -2.27 24.59
N GLU A 221 -64.04 -1.24 25.20
CA GLU A 221 -64.77 -0.24 26.00
C GLU A 221 -65.86 0.47 25.17
N ALA A 222 -65.54 0.92 23.94
CA ALA A 222 -66.50 1.57 23.06
C ALA A 222 -67.61 0.62 22.57
N THR A 223 -67.29 -0.65 22.28
CA THR A 223 -68.30 -1.64 21.88
C THR A 223 -69.17 -2.09 23.04
N GLU A 224 -68.64 -2.16 24.26
CA GLU A 224 -69.45 -2.34 25.47
C GLU A 224 -70.37 -1.15 25.71
N GLU A 225 -69.85 0.08 25.68
CA GLU A 225 -70.64 1.29 25.92
C GLU A 225 -71.72 1.50 24.84
N ALA A 226 -71.41 1.22 23.58
CA ALA A 226 -72.40 1.20 22.50
C ALA A 226 -73.46 0.11 22.70
N ASN A 227 -73.09 -1.08 23.21
CA ASN A 227 -74.05 -2.12 23.53
C ASN A 227 -74.91 -1.78 24.76
N ARG A 228 -74.37 -1.08 25.77
CA ARG A 228 -75.15 -0.53 26.90
C ARG A 228 -76.16 0.49 26.39
N ARG A 229 -75.71 1.57 25.72
CA ARG A 229 -76.60 2.56 25.09
C ARG A 229 -77.68 1.93 24.19
N ARG A 230 -77.32 0.91 23.39
CA ARG A 230 -78.26 0.17 22.55
C ARG A 230 -79.25 -0.66 23.36
N HIS A 231 -78.82 -1.28 24.46
CA HIS A 231 -79.72 -2.00 25.38
C HIS A 231 -80.69 -1.02 26.06
N ASP A 232 -80.16 0.08 26.60
CA ASP A 232 -80.93 1.11 27.31
C ASP A 232 -81.95 1.80 26.39
N ALA A 233 -81.56 2.12 25.15
CA ALA A 233 -82.48 2.63 24.13
C ALA A 233 -83.55 1.60 23.73
N ILE A 234 -83.23 0.29 23.72
CA ILE A 234 -84.19 -0.78 23.44
C ILE A 234 -85.15 -1.00 24.63
N THR A 235 -84.69 -0.91 25.88
CA THR A 235 -85.56 -1.03 27.05
C THR A 235 -86.45 0.20 27.21
N GLU A 236 -85.93 1.41 26.99
CA GLU A 236 -86.72 2.64 26.98
C GLU A 236 -87.74 2.67 25.83
N ALA A 237 -87.35 2.27 24.61
CA ALA A 237 -88.28 2.16 23.48
C ALA A 237 -89.36 1.10 23.72
N LYS A 238 -89.02 -0.04 24.35
CA LYS A 238 -90.01 -1.04 24.78
C LYS A 238 -90.96 -0.50 25.84
N ALA A 239 -90.45 0.23 26.84
CA ALA A 239 -91.28 0.85 27.87
C ALA A 239 -92.25 1.87 27.26
N ARG A 240 -91.79 2.77 26.37
CA ARG A 240 -92.66 3.70 25.62
C ARG A 240 -93.69 2.98 24.74
N LEU A 241 -93.32 1.88 24.09
CA LEU A 241 -94.26 1.08 23.29
C LEU A 241 -95.29 0.36 24.16
N GLN A 242 -94.90 -0.14 25.35
CA GLN A 242 -95.82 -0.71 26.32
C GLN A 242 -96.79 0.35 26.84
N GLU A 243 -96.28 1.48 27.35
CA GLU A 243 -97.08 2.62 27.81
C GLU A 243 -98.06 3.13 26.73
N ALA A 244 -97.58 3.37 25.50
CA ALA A 244 -98.43 3.78 24.38
C ALA A 244 -99.47 2.72 24.01
N SER A 245 -99.14 1.42 24.11
CA SER A 245 -100.10 0.34 23.89
C SER A 245 -101.14 0.24 25.01
N GLU A 246 -100.76 0.46 26.27
CA GLU A 246 -101.66 0.49 27.42
C GLU A 246 -102.58 1.71 27.36
N GLU A 247 -102.07 2.88 26.98
CA GLU A 247 -102.89 4.05 26.69
C GLU A 247 -103.84 3.82 25.50
N ALA A 248 -103.37 3.20 24.41
CA ALA A 248 -104.23 2.89 23.26
C ALA A 248 -105.34 1.90 23.66
N HIS A 249 -105.01 0.85 24.41
CA HIS A 249 -106.00 -0.06 24.98
C HIS A 249 -106.93 0.64 25.96
N ARG A 250 -106.46 1.61 26.75
CA ARG A 250 -107.27 2.42 27.67
C ARG A 250 -108.25 3.30 26.90
N ARG A 251 -107.78 4.08 25.92
CA ARG A 251 -108.62 4.92 25.04
C ARG A 251 -109.64 4.10 24.25
N VAL A 252 -109.28 2.89 23.80
CA VAL A 252 -110.21 1.95 23.14
C VAL A 252 -111.27 1.41 24.12
N ARG A 253 -110.91 1.08 25.36
CA ARG A 253 -111.87 0.70 26.42
C ARG A 253 -112.81 1.86 26.75
N GLU A 254 -112.27 3.05 26.99
CA GLU A 254 -113.04 4.27 27.28
C GLU A 254 -114.01 4.60 26.13
N ALA A 255 -113.55 4.53 24.88
CA ALA A 255 -114.39 4.76 23.70
C ALA A 255 -115.45 3.68 23.48
N THR A 256 -115.14 2.39 23.75
CA THR A 256 -116.15 1.32 23.67
C THR A 256 -117.14 1.37 24.83
N GLU A 257 -116.72 1.76 26.03
CA GLU A 257 -117.62 2.09 27.14
C GLU A 257 -118.51 3.28 26.81
N GLU A 258 -117.97 4.38 26.27
CA GLU A 258 -118.80 5.53 25.90
C GLU A 258 -119.76 5.20 24.75
N ALA A 259 -119.32 4.44 23.75
CA ALA A 259 -120.19 3.90 22.71
C ALA A 259 -121.30 3.02 23.32
N ASN A 260 -120.98 2.11 24.25
CA ASN A 260 -121.95 1.27 24.93
C ASN A 260 -122.93 2.09 25.81
N ARG A 261 -122.47 3.17 26.47
CA ARG A 261 -123.32 4.11 27.21
C ARG A 261 -124.26 4.87 26.25
N ARG A 262 -123.75 5.37 25.12
CA ARG A 262 -124.52 6.04 24.06
C ARG A 262 -125.56 5.10 23.43
N ILE A 263 -125.19 3.86 23.12
CA ILE A 263 -126.07 2.80 22.60
C ILE A 263 -127.13 2.44 23.63
N SER A 264 -126.76 2.27 24.91
CA SER A 264 -127.71 1.95 25.99
C SER A 264 -128.73 3.08 26.20
N HIS A 265 -128.28 4.34 26.21
CA HIS A 265 -129.15 5.50 26.30
C HIS A 265 -130.06 5.66 25.07
N ALA A 266 -129.56 5.36 23.86
CA ALA A 266 -130.36 5.31 22.64
C ALA A 266 -131.42 4.19 22.71
N ALA A 267 -131.05 2.99 23.18
CA ALA A 267 -131.97 1.87 23.37
C ALA A 267 -133.04 2.18 24.43
N GLN A 268 -132.68 2.84 25.53
CA GLN A 268 -133.62 3.36 26.53
C GLN A 268 -134.58 4.40 25.94
N ARG A 269 -134.08 5.36 25.15
CA ARG A 269 -134.93 6.32 24.41
C ARG A 269 -135.89 5.62 23.44
N VAL A 270 -135.42 4.62 22.69
CA VAL A 270 -136.26 3.81 21.79
C VAL A 270 -137.30 2.98 22.57
N ALA A 271 -136.93 2.44 23.74
CA ALA A 271 -137.86 1.73 24.63
C ALA A 271 -138.93 2.67 25.21
N ALA A 272 -138.55 3.88 25.64
CA ALA A 272 -139.48 4.91 26.11
C ALA A 272 -140.44 5.38 25.00
N LEU A 273 -139.93 5.61 23.78
CA LEU A 273 -140.77 5.92 22.60
C LEU A 273 -141.72 4.76 22.24
N ARG A 274 -141.27 3.51 22.35
CA ARG A 274 -142.14 2.32 22.19
C ARG A 274 -143.22 2.26 23.28
N GLN A 275 -142.88 2.50 24.55
CA GLN A 275 -143.86 2.57 25.63
C GLN A 275 -144.88 3.70 25.42
N LEU A 276 -144.43 4.88 24.97
CA LEU A 276 -145.31 6.01 24.69
C LEU A 276 -146.24 5.71 23.49
N ARG A 277 -145.74 5.07 22.43
CA ARG A 277 -146.56 4.54 21.33
C ARG A 277 -147.62 3.55 21.83
N THR A 278 -147.25 2.61 22.71
CA THR A 278 -148.19 1.64 23.30
C THR A 278 -149.21 2.30 24.21
N ARG A 279 -148.84 3.35 24.95
CA ARG A 279 -149.75 4.14 25.79
C ARG A 279 -150.80 4.86 24.93
N VAL A 280 -150.37 5.57 23.88
CA VAL A 280 -151.28 6.22 22.92
C VAL A 280 -152.18 5.20 22.23
N ALA A 281 -151.63 4.07 21.79
CA ALA A 281 -152.42 2.99 21.17
C ALA A 281 -153.47 2.37 22.11
N ASN A 282 -153.23 2.35 23.42
CA ASN A 282 -154.21 1.89 24.41
C ASN A 282 -155.23 2.98 24.76
N GLN A 283 -154.84 4.25 24.84
CA GLN A 283 -155.76 5.38 25.02
C GLN A 283 -156.77 5.47 23.87
N LEU A 284 -156.32 5.25 22.62
CA LEU A 284 -157.19 5.18 21.44
C LEU A 284 -158.16 3.97 21.45
N ARG A 285 -157.82 2.88 22.15
CA ARG A 285 -158.75 1.76 22.36
C ARG A 285 -159.78 2.05 23.45
N GLN A 286 -159.36 2.65 24.56
CA GLN A 286 -160.25 3.00 25.68
C GLN A 286 -161.26 4.08 25.27
N ALA A 287 -160.85 5.08 24.48
CA ALA A 287 -161.78 6.03 23.87
C ALA A 287 -162.80 5.36 22.95
N ARG A 288 -162.45 4.23 22.30
CA ARG A 288 -163.35 3.51 21.38
C ARG A 288 -164.33 2.57 22.08
N SER A 289 -163.99 1.98 23.24
CA SER A 289 -164.97 1.20 24.02
C SER A 289 -165.98 2.08 24.72
N LEU A 290 -165.56 3.23 25.29
CA LEU A 290 -166.45 4.16 25.98
C LEU A 290 -167.52 4.80 25.08
N ILE A 291 -167.32 4.79 23.75
CA ILE A 291 -168.32 5.22 22.75
C ILE A 291 -169.30 4.08 22.39
N GLN A 292 -168.96 2.82 22.72
CA GLN A 292 -169.71 1.64 22.30
C GLN A 292 -170.61 1.05 23.42
N ASP A 293 -170.40 1.46 24.68
CA ASP A 293 -171.14 0.96 25.86
C ASP A 293 -172.34 1.85 26.29
N ALA A 294 -172.69 2.89 25.52
CA ALA A 294 -173.64 3.95 25.95
C ALA A 294 -174.85 4.22 25.01
N ASP A 295 -175.03 3.41 23.96
CA ASP A 295 -175.92 3.73 22.81
C ASP A 295 -177.23 2.91 22.80
N VAL A 296 -177.85 2.68 23.97
CA VAL A 296 -179.00 1.75 24.12
C VAL A 296 -180.20 2.33 24.91
N VAL A 297 -180.04 3.37 25.74
CA VAL A 297 -181.14 3.87 26.60
C VAL A 297 -181.18 5.40 26.71
N LEU A 298 -181.68 6.09 25.68
CA LEU A 298 -182.72 7.15 25.78
C LEU A 298 -183.08 7.74 24.41
N GLU A 299 -184.37 7.79 24.11
CA GLU A 299 -184.93 8.44 22.91
C GLU A 299 -185.32 9.92 23.18
N ASN A 300 -185.60 10.66 22.09
CA ASN A 300 -186.33 11.94 22.03
C ASN A 300 -185.54 13.26 22.16
N ALA A 301 -184.89 13.70 21.06
CA ALA A 301 -185.03 15.08 20.54
C ALA A 301 -184.43 15.24 19.12
N THR A 302 -185.13 15.96 18.24
CA THR A 302 -184.70 16.46 16.92
C THR A 302 -185.09 17.96 16.81
N PRO A 303 -184.76 18.76 15.76
CA PRO A 303 -183.88 18.60 14.58
C PRO A 303 -182.92 19.82 14.36
N VAL A 304 -182.56 20.15 13.10
CA VAL A 304 -181.96 21.42 12.55
C VAL A 304 -180.42 21.57 12.73
N LEU A 305 -179.53 21.58 11.70
CA LEU A 305 -179.38 22.29 10.39
C LEU A 305 -178.73 23.70 10.48
N ASP A 306 -177.48 23.86 10.01
CA ASP A 306 -177.12 24.63 8.79
C ASP A 306 -175.59 24.54 8.42
N PRO A 307 -175.13 24.98 7.22
CA PRO A 307 -173.80 24.67 6.66
C PRO A 307 -172.87 25.87 6.28
N LEU A 308 -171.72 25.57 5.62
CA LEU A 308 -170.78 26.45 4.84
C LEU A 308 -169.80 27.36 5.63
N PRO A 309 -168.69 27.90 5.05
CA PRO A 309 -167.99 27.57 3.77
C PRO A 309 -166.42 27.46 3.79
N GLU A 310 -165.88 26.78 2.76
CA GLU A 310 -164.73 27.11 1.85
C GLU A 310 -163.28 27.53 2.27
N GLU A 311 -162.32 26.95 1.50
CA GLU A 311 -161.04 27.52 0.97
C GLU A 311 -159.88 27.98 1.92
N ARG A 312 -158.58 28.09 1.54
CA ARG A 312 -157.76 27.89 0.29
C ARG A 312 -156.31 27.54 0.72
N ARG A 313 -155.60 26.56 0.12
CA ARG A 313 -154.51 26.67 -0.92
C ARG A 313 -153.14 27.25 -0.42
N PRO A 314 -151.99 27.22 -1.17
CA PRO A 314 -150.99 26.15 -0.95
C PRO A 314 -149.49 26.58 -1.15
N ASP A 315 -148.60 25.58 -1.31
CA ASP A 315 -147.41 25.49 -2.20
C ASP A 315 -146.27 26.55 -2.27
N GLU A 316 -145.04 26.01 -2.12
CA GLU A 316 -143.83 26.18 -2.97
C GLU A 316 -142.92 27.45 -3.04
N SER A 317 -141.61 27.19 -2.82
CA SER A 317 -140.45 27.67 -3.62
C SER A 317 -139.89 29.13 -3.32
N PRO A 318 -138.81 29.65 -3.99
CA PRO A 318 -137.51 29.79 -3.27
C PRO A 318 -136.59 31.04 -3.55
N THR A 319 -135.43 31.08 -2.86
CA THR A 319 -134.11 31.69 -3.27
C THR A 319 -133.73 33.20 -3.10
N LYS A 320 -132.42 33.42 -2.84
CA LYS A 320 -131.48 34.52 -3.20
C LYS A 320 -131.31 35.84 -2.38
N ALA A 321 -130.08 36.00 -1.82
CA ALA A 321 -129.14 37.16 -1.96
C ALA A 321 -129.49 38.55 -1.32
N PHE A 322 -128.61 39.54 -1.01
CA PHE A 322 -127.12 39.68 -0.96
C PHE A 322 -126.66 40.98 -0.21
N LYS A 323 -125.61 40.93 0.65
CA LYS A 323 -124.63 42.04 0.97
C LYS A 323 -125.13 43.42 1.52
N PRO A 324 -124.30 44.47 1.78
CA PRO A 324 -122.84 44.59 2.13
C PRO A 324 -122.45 45.63 3.25
N LEU A 325 -121.13 45.71 3.59
CA LEU A 325 -120.35 46.89 4.10
C LEU A 325 -120.62 47.43 5.54
N SER A 326 -119.73 48.14 6.28
CA SER A 326 -118.36 48.71 6.01
C SER A 326 -117.58 49.14 7.30
N GLN A 327 -116.22 49.15 7.23
CA GLN A 327 -115.25 50.07 7.90
C GLN A 327 -115.08 50.08 9.46
N THR A 328 -113.96 50.45 10.11
CA THR A 328 -112.52 50.68 9.74
C THR A 328 -111.56 50.67 10.98
N GLU A 329 -110.24 50.46 10.74
CA GLU A 329 -109.05 51.09 11.40
C GLU A 329 -108.79 50.97 12.92
N ALA A 330 -107.56 51.09 13.49
CA ALA A 330 -106.14 50.92 13.07
C ALA A 330 -105.25 51.03 14.37
N ALA A 331 -103.90 51.06 14.44
CA ALA A 331 -102.77 50.99 13.48
C ALA A 331 -101.45 50.57 14.21
N GLY A 332 -100.42 50.12 13.47
CA GLY A 332 -99.01 50.06 13.90
C GLY A 332 -98.56 48.78 14.66
N GLY A 333 -97.34 48.25 14.49
CA GLY A 333 -96.22 48.67 13.62
C GLY A 333 -95.15 47.56 13.40
N PRO A 334 -94.18 47.74 12.47
CA PRO A 334 -93.39 46.67 11.81
C PRO A 334 -91.86 46.79 12.08
N PRO A 335 -90.90 46.13 11.36
CA PRO A 335 -90.94 45.13 10.27
C PRO A 335 -90.17 43.82 10.68
N LYS A 336 -89.43 43.00 9.90
CA LYS A 336 -88.93 42.99 8.49
C LYS A 336 -88.52 41.56 8.04
N GLU A 337 -88.18 41.40 6.76
CA GLU A 337 -87.57 40.21 6.12
C GLU A 337 -86.03 40.33 6.02
N HIS A 338 -85.34 39.27 5.56
CA HIS A 338 -84.34 39.30 4.46
C HIS A 338 -83.95 37.88 3.98
N TRP A 339 -83.48 37.77 2.73
CA TRP A 339 -82.81 36.59 2.17
C TRP A 339 -81.43 36.98 1.62
N GLU A 340 -80.65 35.99 1.17
CA GLU A 340 -79.34 36.08 0.49
C GLU A 340 -79.39 36.91 -0.83
N PRO A 341 -78.27 37.20 -1.54
CA PRO A 341 -76.95 36.54 -1.51
C PRO A 341 -75.70 37.44 -1.49
N ALA A 342 -74.53 36.80 -1.42
CA ALA A 342 -73.24 37.32 -1.89
C ALA A 342 -72.38 36.17 -2.47
N GLU A 343 -71.60 36.45 -3.51
CA GLU A 343 -70.77 35.48 -4.25
C GLU A 343 -69.32 35.38 -3.67
N PRO A 344 -68.49 34.40 -4.09
CA PRO A 344 -67.26 34.06 -3.38
C PRO A 344 -66.04 34.89 -3.78
N ASP A 345 -65.17 35.18 -2.80
CA ASP A 345 -63.80 35.65 -3.05
C ASP A 345 -62.91 34.49 -3.53
N GLU A 346 -62.77 34.34 -4.84
CA GLU A 346 -61.55 33.74 -5.40
C GLU A 346 -60.37 34.70 -5.16
N ASN A 347 -59.41 34.30 -4.34
CA ASN A 347 -58.08 34.93 -4.34
C ASN A 347 -56.98 33.89 -4.54
N THR A 348 -56.85 33.45 -5.79
CA THR A 348 -55.66 32.76 -6.27
C THR A 348 -54.54 33.77 -6.52
N ASP A 349 -53.60 33.91 -5.59
CA ASP A 349 -52.28 34.46 -5.91
C ASP A 349 -51.25 33.31 -6.04
N ALA A 350 -50.30 33.48 -6.95
CA ALA A 350 -49.54 32.40 -7.53
C ALA A 350 -48.02 32.63 -7.49
N THR A 351 -47.30 31.57 -7.14
CA THR A 351 -45.89 31.33 -7.51
C THR A 351 -44.85 32.40 -7.14
N LYS A 352 -43.93 32.03 -6.22
CA LYS A 352 -42.52 31.75 -6.59
C LYS A 352 -41.71 31.09 -5.47
N PRO A 353 -40.83 30.12 -5.79
CA PRO A 353 -39.78 29.59 -4.90
C PRO A 353 -38.41 30.28 -5.13
N VAL A 354 -37.34 29.75 -4.49
CA VAL A 354 -35.88 30.07 -4.68
C VAL A 354 -35.44 31.36 -3.94
N ALA A 355 -34.28 31.48 -3.25
CA ALA A 355 -33.09 30.62 -3.07
C ALA A 355 -32.50 30.64 -1.63
N LYS A 356 -31.47 29.81 -1.38
CA LYS A 356 -30.48 29.96 -0.28
C LYS A 356 -29.22 30.68 -0.79
N PRO A 357 -28.49 31.39 0.09
CA PRO A 357 -27.08 31.03 0.36
C PRO A 357 -26.86 30.93 1.90
N VAL A 358 -26.11 29.98 2.48
CA VAL A 358 -24.75 29.48 2.19
C VAL A 358 -23.69 30.57 2.32
N HIS A 359 -23.16 30.75 3.54
CA HIS A 359 -21.84 31.33 3.77
C HIS A 359 -21.07 30.53 4.84
N LYS A 360 -19.82 30.19 4.51
CA LYS A 360 -18.77 29.69 5.42
C LYS A 360 -17.41 30.18 4.90
N PRO A 361 -16.31 30.09 5.67
CA PRO A 361 -15.46 31.26 5.94
C PRO A 361 -14.07 31.22 5.29
N ARG A 362 -13.35 32.36 5.38
CA ARG A 362 -11.89 32.54 5.40
C ARG A 362 -11.55 34.05 5.47
N PRO A 363 -10.28 34.47 5.65
CA PRO A 363 -9.09 33.66 5.94
C PRO A 363 -9.08 33.11 7.38
#